data_AF-A0A922KUT7-F1
#
_entry.id   AF-A0A922KUT7-F1
#
_cell.length_a   1.000
_cell.length_b   1.000
_cell.length_c   1.000
_cell.angle_alpha   90.00
_cell.angle_beta   90.00
_cell.angle_gamma   90.00
#
_symmetry.space_group_name_H-M   'P 1'
#
loop_
_entity.id
_entity.type
_entity.pdbx_description
1 polymer ?
#
loop_
_entity_poly.entity_id
_entity_poly.type
_entity_poly.pdbx_seq_one_letter_code
_entity_poly.pdbx_strand_id
1 'polypeptide(L)'
;MDLGLRISAIRETFEEAVLTSKSLDLDLNEWQKKVRSDAGQFIKLCDTLHMVPNVWALYEWSNWLTPISVGHRRFDTIIYVCCFEQKPPVFVDNAEVTTPIWCIHRILEEHRLEQAFLAPPQVYELSRLLRFPMMDQLYRFMRSRQTLGCQRWLPVFFTYNDGALSLLPGDEQYPVVPALVSNGKQVPEIDGSVHDANREAKSQNRMELMGIKCRTICTIDQAVDMYHQLHILQ
;
A
#
# COMPACT_ATOMS: atom_id res chain seq x y z
N MET A 1 -3.65 -11.07 -16.10
CA MET A 1 -4.79 -11.18 -15.16
C MET A 1 -4.39 -12.17 -14.09
N ASP A 2 -4.15 -11.70 -12.87
CA ASP A 2 -3.66 -12.53 -11.77
C ASP A 2 -4.81 -12.89 -10.82
N LEU A 3 -5.50 -13.99 -11.13
CA LEU A 3 -6.60 -14.51 -10.31
C LEU A 3 -6.10 -14.97 -8.93
N GLY A 4 -4.88 -15.51 -8.86
CA GLY A 4 -4.28 -16.01 -7.63
C GLY A 4 -4.10 -14.89 -6.61
N LEU A 5 -3.49 -13.78 -7.01
CA LEU A 5 -3.28 -12.62 -6.12
C LEU A 5 -4.59 -12.02 -5.61
N ARG A 6 -5.64 -11.99 -6.44
CA ARG A 6 -6.98 -11.52 -6.03
C ARG A 6 -7.62 -12.43 -4.98
N ILE A 7 -7.53 -13.74 -5.17
CA ILE A 7 -8.02 -14.71 -4.19
C ILE A 7 -7.22 -14.60 -2.89
N SER A 8 -5.89 -14.47 -2.99
CA SER A 8 -5.02 -14.25 -1.83
C SER A 8 -5.43 -12.99 -1.07
N ALA A 9 -5.63 -11.85 -1.74
CA ALA A 9 -6.02 -10.61 -1.06
C ALA A 9 -7.35 -10.75 -0.30
N ILE A 10 -8.35 -11.42 -0.89
CA ILE A 10 -9.63 -11.66 -0.21
C ILE A 10 -9.46 -12.63 0.98
N ARG A 11 -8.67 -13.69 0.80
CA ARG A 11 -8.40 -14.68 1.85
C ARG A 11 -7.66 -14.06 3.05
N GLU A 12 -6.56 -13.34 2.80
CA GLU A 12 -5.79 -12.65 3.86
C GLU A 12 -6.69 -11.65 4.59
N THR A 13 -7.50 -10.88 3.86
CA THR A 13 -8.49 -9.98 4.48
C THR A 13 -9.46 -10.77 5.36
N PHE A 14 -9.96 -11.92 4.92
CA PHE A 14 -10.82 -12.77 5.76
C PHE A 14 -10.14 -13.25 7.04
N GLU A 15 -8.86 -13.66 6.96
CA GLU A 15 -8.09 -14.15 8.10
C GLU A 15 -7.97 -13.11 9.22
N GLU A 16 -7.77 -11.84 8.86
CA GLU A 16 -7.55 -10.73 9.77
C GLU A 16 -8.84 -9.98 10.15
N ALA A 17 -9.70 -9.72 9.17
CA ALA A 17 -10.86 -8.85 9.30
C ALA A 17 -11.98 -9.21 8.28
N VAL A 18 -13.02 -9.89 8.74
CA VAL A 18 -14.16 -10.24 7.87
C VAL A 18 -14.99 -8.98 7.58
N LEU A 19 -15.04 -8.61 6.29
CA LEU A 19 -15.85 -7.51 5.74
C LEU A 19 -17.02 -8.08 4.95
N THR A 20 -18.22 -8.08 5.53
CA THR A 20 -19.41 -8.61 4.85
C THR A 20 -20.67 -7.82 5.21
N SER A 21 -21.49 -7.54 4.20
CA SER A 21 -22.85 -7.00 4.41
C SER A 21 -23.87 -8.07 4.76
N LYS A 22 -23.52 -9.35 4.59
CA LYS A 22 -24.36 -10.50 4.93
C LYS A 22 -23.94 -11.07 6.28
N SER A 23 -24.92 -11.37 7.14
CA SER A 23 -24.69 -12.20 8.31
C SER A 23 -24.23 -13.58 7.86
N LEU A 24 -23.10 -14.04 8.39
CA LEU A 24 -22.61 -15.39 8.19
C LEU A 24 -22.99 -16.19 9.42
N ASP A 25 -23.82 -17.22 9.25
CA ASP A 25 -24.20 -18.15 10.32
C ASP A 25 -23.08 -19.17 10.55
N LEU A 26 -21.93 -18.70 11.05
CA LEU A 26 -20.71 -19.47 11.23
C LEU A 26 -19.94 -19.00 12.47
N ASP A 27 -19.16 -19.90 13.06
CA ASP A 27 -18.11 -19.51 14.01
C ASP A 27 -16.93 -18.88 13.24
N LEU A 28 -16.96 -17.55 13.11
CA LEU A 28 -15.92 -16.79 12.42
C LEU A 28 -14.53 -16.98 13.04
N ASN A 29 -14.44 -17.09 14.37
CA ASN A 29 -13.16 -17.27 15.06
C ASN A 29 -12.54 -18.63 14.72
N GLU A 30 -13.35 -19.70 14.68
CA GLU A 30 -12.90 -21.02 14.28
C GLU A 30 -12.45 -21.04 12.81
N TRP A 31 -13.24 -20.43 11.92
CA TRP A 31 -12.92 -20.38 10.50
C TRP A 31 -11.67 -19.55 10.20
N GLN A 32 -11.50 -18.38 10.83
CA GLN A 32 -10.27 -17.59 10.68
C GLN A 32 -9.03 -18.38 11.12
N LYS A 33 -9.12 -19.16 12.21
CA LYS A 33 -8.02 -20.04 12.65
C LYS A 33 -7.74 -21.15 11.64
N LYS A 34 -8.78 -21.81 11.12
CA LYS A 34 -8.64 -22.86 10.08
C LYS A 34 -7.97 -22.34 8.82
N VAL A 35 -8.43 -21.20 8.31
CA VAL A 35 -7.91 -20.60 7.08
C VAL A 35 -6.47 -20.12 7.24
N ARG A 36 -6.13 -19.49 8.37
CA ARG A 36 -4.75 -19.09 8.68
C ARG A 36 -3.79 -20.29 8.78
N SER A 37 -4.26 -21.42 9.28
CA SER A 37 -3.45 -22.65 9.37
C SER A 37 -3.30 -23.37 8.02
N ASP A 38 -4.30 -23.30 7.16
CA ASP A 38 -4.33 -23.95 5.85
C ASP A 38 -5.16 -23.10 4.88
N ALA A 39 -4.49 -22.42 3.96
CA ALA A 39 -5.11 -21.53 2.98
C ALA A 39 -6.16 -22.27 2.11
N GLY A 40 -6.05 -23.59 1.94
CA GLY A 40 -7.05 -24.40 1.22
C GLY A 40 -8.41 -24.45 1.91
N GLN A 41 -8.48 -24.18 3.22
CA GLN A 41 -9.75 -24.09 3.96
C GLN A 41 -10.61 -22.91 3.51
N PHE A 42 -10.02 -21.87 2.89
CA PHE A 42 -10.78 -20.75 2.36
C PHE A 42 -11.76 -21.20 1.26
N ILE A 43 -11.33 -22.10 0.38
CA ILE A 43 -12.20 -22.67 -0.66
C ILE A 43 -13.30 -23.53 -0.04
N LYS A 44 -12.97 -24.34 0.98
CA LYS A 44 -13.97 -25.14 1.72
C LYS A 44 -15.00 -24.27 2.44
N LEU A 45 -14.58 -23.12 2.96
CA LEU A 45 -15.48 -22.13 3.54
C LEU A 45 -16.44 -21.57 2.48
N CYS A 46 -15.92 -21.19 1.31
CA CYS A 46 -16.73 -20.76 0.17
C CYS A 46 -17.77 -21.82 -0.22
N ASP A 47 -17.36 -23.09 -0.32
CA ASP A 47 -18.25 -24.21 -0.63
C ASP A 47 -19.33 -24.40 0.44
N THR A 48 -18.95 -24.33 1.72
CA THR A 48 -19.87 -24.46 2.88
C THR A 48 -20.93 -23.36 2.89
N LEU A 49 -20.53 -22.14 2.51
CA LEU A 49 -21.42 -20.98 2.42
C LEU A 49 -22.22 -20.93 1.10
N HIS A 50 -21.92 -21.82 0.15
CA HIS A 50 -22.40 -21.71 -1.23
C HIS A 50 -22.15 -20.32 -1.84
N MET A 51 -20.97 -19.75 -1.56
CA MET A 51 -20.55 -18.43 -1.99
C MET A 51 -19.25 -18.51 -2.80
N VAL A 52 -19.06 -17.54 -3.71
CA VAL A 52 -17.80 -17.37 -4.43
C VAL A 52 -17.21 -16.00 -4.12
N PRO A 53 -15.88 -15.87 -3.97
CA PRO A 53 -15.25 -14.58 -3.74
C PRO A 53 -15.41 -13.71 -4.99
N ASN A 54 -15.90 -12.48 -4.83
CA ASN A 54 -16.05 -11.53 -5.92
C ASN A 54 -14.69 -10.88 -6.25
N VAL A 55 -13.81 -11.62 -6.92
CA VAL A 55 -12.46 -11.16 -7.32
C VAL A 55 -12.48 -9.94 -8.25
N TRP A 56 -13.62 -9.65 -8.87
CA TRP A 56 -13.83 -8.51 -9.77
C TRP A 56 -14.24 -7.23 -9.05
N ALA A 57 -14.57 -7.32 -7.76
CA ALA A 57 -14.76 -6.14 -6.91
C ALA A 57 -13.43 -5.47 -6.53
N LEU A 58 -12.30 -6.16 -6.74
CA LEU A 58 -10.97 -5.63 -6.47
C LEU A 58 -10.43 -4.85 -7.68
N TYR A 59 -9.93 -3.64 -7.42
CA TYR A 59 -9.24 -2.82 -8.41
C TYR A 59 -7.75 -2.76 -8.07
N GLU A 60 -6.90 -2.97 -9.07
CA GLU A 60 -5.45 -2.85 -8.90
C GLU A 60 -5.09 -1.39 -8.64
N TRP A 61 -4.39 -1.14 -7.53
CA TRP A 61 -4.06 0.21 -7.09
C TRP A 61 -2.58 0.53 -7.28
N SER A 62 -1.70 -0.32 -6.76
CA SER A 62 -0.25 -0.19 -6.91
C SER A 62 0.46 -1.52 -6.66
N ASN A 63 1.73 -1.62 -7.07
CA ASN A 63 2.59 -2.75 -6.80
C ASN A 63 3.92 -2.29 -6.17
N TRP A 64 4.24 -2.80 -4.98
CA TRP A 64 5.40 -2.42 -4.19
C TRP A 64 6.38 -3.57 -3.98
N LEU A 65 7.60 -3.37 -4.46
CA LEU A 65 8.73 -4.22 -4.17
C LEU A 65 9.47 -3.70 -2.94
N THR A 66 9.79 -4.60 -2.00
CA THR A 66 10.67 -4.25 -0.86
C THR A 66 12.01 -3.72 -1.37
N PRO A 67 12.55 -2.61 -0.82
CA PRO A 67 13.81 -2.03 -1.26
C PRO A 67 14.98 -3.02 -1.24
N ILE A 68 15.98 -2.77 -2.08
CA ILE A 68 17.19 -3.62 -2.17
C ILE A 68 18.07 -3.55 -0.90
N SER A 69 17.92 -2.49 -0.10
CA SER A 69 18.79 -2.15 1.03
C SER A 69 18.22 -2.49 2.40
N VAL A 70 16.98 -2.99 2.48
CA VAL A 70 16.29 -3.22 3.76
C VAL A 70 15.77 -4.65 3.90
N GLY A 71 15.94 -5.22 5.09
CA GLY A 71 15.42 -6.53 5.48
C GLY A 71 16.20 -7.73 4.91
N HIS A 72 15.98 -8.90 5.51
CA HIS A 72 16.54 -10.18 5.03
C HIS A 72 15.69 -10.83 3.93
N ARG A 73 14.44 -10.39 3.79
CA ARG A 73 13.47 -10.92 2.83
C ARG A 73 12.79 -9.78 2.10
N ARG A 74 12.53 -10.00 0.80
CA ARG A 74 11.85 -9.04 -0.07
C ARG A 74 10.53 -9.62 -0.56
N PHE A 75 9.54 -8.77 -0.68
CA PHE A 75 8.20 -9.07 -1.15
C PHE A 75 7.85 -8.16 -2.33
N ASP A 76 7.06 -8.70 -3.26
CA ASP A 76 6.47 -7.98 -4.40
C ASP A 76 4.97 -7.93 -4.16
N THR A 77 4.50 -6.84 -3.56
CA THR A 77 3.18 -6.71 -2.96
C THR A 77 2.26 -5.89 -3.83
N ILE A 78 1.26 -6.53 -4.42
CA ILE A 78 0.14 -5.84 -5.07
C ILE A 78 -0.84 -5.32 -4.01
N ILE A 79 -1.31 -4.08 -4.19
CA ILE A 79 -2.36 -3.48 -3.39
C ILE A 79 -3.64 -3.43 -4.22
N TYR A 80 -4.72 -3.93 -3.65
CA TYR A 80 -6.05 -3.84 -4.21
C TYR A 80 -6.93 -2.87 -3.41
N VAL A 81 -7.86 -2.21 -4.09
CA VAL A 81 -8.91 -1.40 -3.46
C VAL A 81 -10.27 -2.02 -3.78
N CYS A 82 -11.14 -2.07 -2.78
CA CYS A 82 -12.54 -2.45 -2.89
C CYS A 82 -13.41 -1.31 -2.36
N CYS A 83 -14.53 -1.02 -3.04
CA CYS A 83 -15.47 0.02 -2.61
C CYS A 83 -16.76 -0.62 -2.09
N PHE A 84 -17.24 -0.14 -0.94
CA PHE A 84 -18.53 -0.54 -0.37
C PHE A 84 -19.48 0.66 -0.37
N GLU A 85 -20.72 0.46 -0.78
CA GLU A 85 -21.75 1.51 -0.76
C GLU A 85 -22.02 2.02 0.66
N GLN A 86 -21.93 1.13 1.64
CA GLN A 86 -22.09 1.42 3.06
C GLN A 86 -20.94 0.78 3.83
N LYS A 87 -20.57 1.38 4.96
CA LYS A 87 -19.55 0.83 5.86
C LYS A 87 -19.98 -0.57 6.34
N PRO A 88 -19.27 -1.65 5.97
CA PRO A 88 -19.64 -2.98 6.42
C PRO A 88 -19.30 -3.15 7.91
N PRO A 89 -20.00 -4.02 8.63
CA PRO A 89 -19.51 -4.59 9.87
C PRO A 89 -18.12 -5.19 9.67
N VAL A 90 -17.26 -5.05 10.68
CA VAL A 90 -15.90 -5.60 10.67
C VAL A 90 -15.75 -6.54 11.85
N PHE A 91 -15.41 -7.80 11.57
CA PHE A 91 -15.11 -8.80 12.58
C PHE A 91 -13.62 -9.11 12.51
N VAL A 92 -12.86 -8.60 13.49
CA VAL A 92 -11.40 -8.76 13.55
C VAL A 92 -11.01 -10.04 14.29
N ASP A 93 -9.85 -10.58 13.94
CA ASP A 93 -9.29 -11.80 14.54
C ASP A 93 -8.87 -11.65 16.02
N ASN A 94 -8.70 -10.40 16.49
CA ASN A 94 -8.18 -10.02 17.80
C ASN A 94 -6.76 -10.57 18.11
N ALA A 95 -6.04 -11.05 17.10
CA ALA A 95 -4.68 -11.55 17.25
C ALA A 95 -3.69 -10.57 16.60
N GLU A 96 -3.85 -10.32 15.30
CA GLU A 96 -3.07 -9.34 14.55
C GLU A 96 -3.77 -7.99 14.48
N VAL A 97 -5.09 -8.00 14.26
CA VAL A 97 -5.90 -6.80 14.13
C VAL A 97 -6.81 -6.67 15.34
N THR A 98 -6.70 -5.55 16.04
CA THR A 98 -7.49 -5.28 17.26
C THR A 98 -8.52 -4.18 17.07
N THR A 99 -8.19 -3.15 16.28
CA THR A 99 -9.06 -1.97 16.13
C THR A 99 -9.14 -1.52 14.67
N PRO A 100 -10.30 -1.69 14.00
CA PRO A 100 -10.51 -1.17 12.66
C PRO A 100 -10.82 0.32 12.69
N ILE A 101 -10.09 1.12 11.88
CA ILE A 101 -10.28 2.57 11.77
C ILE A 101 -10.77 2.91 10.36
N TRP A 102 -11.89 3.63 10.27
CA TRP A 102 -12.46 4.11 9.01
C TRP A 102 -12.23 5.62 8.85
N CYS A 103 -10.96 6.06 8.88
CA CYS A 103 -10.61 7.47 8.72
C CYS A 103 -9.14 7.65 8.33
N ILE A 104 -8.89 7.97 7.04
CA ILE A 104 -7.54 8.17 6.51
C ILE A 104 -6.85 9.38 7.15
N HIS A 105 -7.56 10.51 7.28
CA HIS A 105 -6.99 11.72 7.88
C HIS A 105 -6.50 11.48 9.31
N ARG A 106 -7.27 10.74 10.11
CA ARG A 106 -6.92 10.45 11.50
C ARG A 106 -5.65 9.62 11.58
N ILE A 107 -5.55 8.51 10.84
CA ILE A 107 -4.39 7.62 10.95
C ILE A 107 -3.11 8.27 10.41
N LEU A 108 -3.21 9.12 9.39
CA LEU A 108 -2.07 9.91 8.90
C LEU A 108 -1.62 10.97 9.91
N GLU A 109 -2.56 11.60 10.60
CA GLU A 109 -2.23 12.58 11.66
C GLU A 109 -1.63 11.89 12.89
N GLU A 110 -2.20 10.75 13.33
CA GLU A 110 -1.62 9.91 14.38
C GLU A 110 -0.21 9.46 13.99
N HIS A 111 0.03 9.12 12.72
CA HIS A 111 1.38 8.83 12.22
C HIS A 111 2.32 10.03 12.27
N ARG A 112 1.87 11.20 11.83
CA ARG A 112 2.64 12.45 11.85
C ARG A 112 3.01 12.88 13.28
N LEU A 113 2.16 12.56 14.25
CA LEU A 113 2.37 12.83 15.67
C LEU A 113 3.11 11.69 16.40
N GLU A 114 3.62 10.69 15.67
CA GLU A 114 4.33 9.52 16.21
C GLU A 114 3.48 8.67 17.18
N GLN A 115 2.15 8.77 17.10
CA GLN A 115 1.19 8.00 17.88
C GLN A 115 0.82 6.66 17.23
N ALA A 116 1.03 6.53 15.92
CA ALA A 116 0.87 5.30 15.16
C ALA A 116 2.02 5.12 14.16
N PHE A 117 2.53 3.90 14.02
CA PHE A 117 3.49 3.61 12.96
C PHE A 117 2.74 3.20 11.70
N LEU A 118 3.05 3.85 10.57
CA LEU A 118 2.67 3.43 9.24
C LEU A 118 3.94 3.15 8.45
N ALA A 119 3.97 2.00 7.79
CA ALA A 119 5.04 1.69 6.86
C ALA A 119 5.06 2.71 5.70
N PRO A 120 6.22 2.93 5.05
CA PRO A 120 6.36 3.94 4.01
C PRO A 120 5.31 3.84 2.89
N PRO A 121 5.03 2.64 2.31
CA PRO A 121 4.00 2.51 1.29
C PRO A 121 2.61 2.89 1.81
N GLN A 122 2.29 2.63 3.09
CA GLN A 122 0.97 2.95 3.64
C GLN A 122 0.75 4.46 3.70
N VAL A 123 1.73 5.25 4.16
CA VAL A 123 1.61 6.72 4.20
C VAL A 123 1.42 7.30 2.80
N TYR A 124 2.22 6.83 1.84
CA TYR A 124 2.15 7.27 0.46
C TYR A 124 0.81 6.94 -0.19
N GLU A 125 0.36 5.68 -0.07
CA GLU A 125 -0.90 5.26 -0.69
C GLU A 125 -2.13 5.89 -0.05
N LEU A 126 -2.14 6.06 1.27
CA LEU A 126 -3.20 6.80 1.95
C LEU A 126 -3.23 8.27 1.51
N SER A 127 -2.07 8.90 1.31
CA SER A 127 -1.97 10.26 0.76
C SER A 127 -2.50 10.36 -0.67
N ARG A 128 -2.26 9.34 -1.51
CA ARG A 128 -2.83 9.24 -2.86
C ARG A 128 -4.35 9.08 -2.82
N LEU A 129 -4.86 8.25 -1.91
CA LEU A 129 -6.31 8.06 -1.74
C LEU A 129 -7.03 9.34 -1.28
N LEU A 130 -6.40 10.18 -0.46
CA LEU A 130 -6.96 11.48 -0.04
C LEU A 130 -7.18 12.46 -1.20
N ARG A 131 -6.61 12.21 -2.39
CA ARG A 131 -6.86 13.03 -3.59
C ARG A 131 -8.26 12.81 -4.19
N PHE A 132 -8.97 11.78 -3.74
CA PHE A 132 -10.33 11.47 -4.14
C PHE A 132 -11.28 11.80 -2.98
N PRO A 133 -11.83 13.04 -2.94
CA PRO A 133 -12.71 13.45 -1.85
C PRO A 133 -14.04 12.68 -1.84
N MET A 134 -14.42 12.06 -2.97
CA MET A 134 -15.64 11.29 -3.12
C MET A 134 -15.33 9.90 -3.66
N MET A 135 -16.03 8.90 -3.13
CA MET A 135 -15.85 7.49 -3.50
C MET A 135 -16.17 7.23 -4.98
N ASP A 136 -17.14 7.95 -5.58
CA ASP A 136 -17.48 7.80 -7.00
C ASP A 136 -16.32 8.25 -7.92
N GLN A 137 -15.58 9.28 -7.51
CA GLN A 137 -14.40 9.75 -8.25
C GLN A 137 -13.28 8.70 -8.20
N LEU A 138 -13.00 8.15 -7.02
CA LEU A 138 -12.03 7.06 -6.86
C LEU A 138 -12.43 5.85 -7.70
N TYR A 139 -13.70 5.46 -7.64
CA TYR A 139 -14.23 4.32 -8.39
C TYR A 139 -14.08 4.52 -9.91
N ARG A 140 -14.50 5.67 -10.45
CA ARG A 140 -14.35 5.99 -11.88
C ARG A 140 -12.89 5.98 -12.31
N PHE A 141 -12.01 6.54 -11.50
CA PHE A 141 -10.57 6.55 -11.76
C PHE A 141 -10.01 5.14 -11.83
N MET A 142 -10.26 4.30 -10.82
CA MET A 142 -9.78 2.92 -10.81
C MET A 142 -10.31 2.12 -12.00
N ARG A 143 -11.58 2.32 -12.36
CA ARG A 143 -12.21 1.69 -13.53
C ARG A 143 -11.58 2.10 -14.85
N SER A 144 -11.25 3.38 -15.03
CA SER A 144 -10.65 3.86 -16.29
C SER A 144 -9.22 3.37 -16.47
N ARG A 145 -8.44 3.24 -15.38
CA ARG A 145 -7.06 2.77 -15.44
C ARG A 145 -6.87 1.26 -15.35
N GLN A 146 -7.91 0.49 -15.02
CA GLN A 146 -7.80 -0.96 -14.77
C GLN A 146 -7.13 -1.74 -15.91
N THR A 147 -7.27 -1.28 -17.15
CA THR A 147 -6.66 -1.92 -18.33
C THR A 147 -5.16 -1.67 -18.48
N LEU A 148 -4.60 -0.71 -17.73
CA LEU A 148 -3.19 -0.33 -17.79
C LEU A 148 -2.31 -1.17 -16.85
N GLY A 149 -2.92 -1.87 -15.89
CA GLY A 149 -2.22 -2.59 -14.84
C GLY A 149 -1.53 -1.68 -13.82
N CYS A 150 -0.55 -2.24 -13.10
CA CYS A 150 0.27 -1.52 -12.13
C CYS A 150 1.76 -1.66 -12.44
N GLN A 151 2.46 -0.54 -12.41
CA GLN A 151 3.91 -0.55 -12.40
C GLN A 151 4.41 -0.99 -11.02
N ARG A 152 5.54 -1.70 -11.03
CA ARG A 152 6.24 -2.10 -9.82
C ARG A 152 7.13 -0.95 -9.35
N TRP A 153 6.88 -0.46 -8.15
CA TRP A 153 7.64 0.60 -7.49
C TRP A 153 8.42 0.06 -6.30
N LEU A 154 9.46 0.78 -5.89
CA LEU A 154 10.15 0.54 -4.63
C LEU A 154 10.68 1.85 -4.05
N PRO A 155 10.79 1.98 -2.73
CA PRO A 155 11.59 3.05 -2.14
C PRO A 155 13.05 2.97 -2.57
N VAL A 156 13.62 4.11 -2.96
CA VAL A 156 15.03 4.26 -3.36
C VAL A 156 15.76 5.08 -2.32
N PHE A 157 16.85 4.54 -1.77
CA PHE A 157 17.59 5.21 -0.70
C PHE A 157 18.77 6.00 -1.25
N PHE A 158 18.99 7.19 -0.70
CA PHE A 158 20.23 7.97 -0.79
C PHE A 158 20.68 8.37 0.62
N THR A 159 21.99 8.32 0.87
CA THR A 159 22.58 8.80 2.13
C THR A 159 23.26 10.14 1.90
N TYR A 160 23.21 10.99 2.92
CA TYR A 160 23.82 12.32 2.98
C TYR A 160 24.65 12.43 4.25
N ASN A 161 25.41 13.52 4.41
CA ASN A 161 26.27 13.73 5.57
C ASN A 161 25.52 13.79 6.91
N ASP A 162 24.26 14.22 6.90
CA ASP A 162 23.43 14.47 8.09
C ASP A 162 22.25 13.50 8.25
N GLY A 163 22.02 12.61 7.28
CA GLY A 163 20.89 11.68 7.30
C GLY A 163 20.72 10.90 6.01
N ALA A 164 19.53 10.36 5.79
CA ALA A 164 19.20 9.65 4.57
C ALA A 164 17.81 10.02 4.06
N LEU A 165 17.60 9.86 2.75
CA LEU A 165 16.31 9.96 2.10
C LEU A 165 15.89 8.61 1.55
N SER A 166 14.64 8.25 1.78
CA SER A 166 13.95 7.15 1.10
C SER A 166 12.95 7.75 0.11
N LEU A 167 13.35 7.87 -1.15
CA LEU A 167 12.58 8.45 -2.24
C LEU A 167 11.48 7.49 -2.73
N LEU A 168 10.32 8.04 -3.04
CA LEU A 168 9.13 7.33 -3.52
C LEU A 168 8.74 7.87 -4.91
N PRO A 169 7.89 7.15 -5.67
CA PRO A 169 7.49 7.57 -7.01
C PRO A 169 6.87 8.99 -7.03
N GLY A 170 7.16 9.74 -8.11
CA GLY A 170 6.73 11.13 -8.28
C GLY A 170 7.55 12.17 -7.50
N ASP A 171 8.55 11.71 -6.74
CA ASP A 171 9.59 12.58 -6.20
C ASP A 171 10.54 13.05 -7.31
N GLU A 172 10.94 14.33 -7.29
CA GLU A 172 11.81 14.91 -8.32
C GLU A 172 13.18 14.23 -8.42
N GLN A 173 13.69 13.69 -7.31
CA GLN A 173 14.96 12.97 -7.26
C GLN A 173 14.79 11.46 -7.49
N TYR A 174 13.55 10.98 -7.66
CA TYR A 174 13.30 9.56 -7.93
C TYR A 174 13.92 9.17 -9.29
N PRO A 175 14.71 8.09 -9.36
CA PRO A 175 15.33 7.69 -10.62
C PRO A 175 14.27 7.28 -11.64
N VAL A 176 14.48 7.67 -12.91
CA VAL A 176 13.62 7.29 -14.04
C VAL A 176 13.51 5.76 -14.16
N VAL A 177 14.62 5.05 -13.91
CA VAL A 177 14.67 3.58 -13.89
C VAL A 177 15.30 3.12 -12.56
N PRO A 178 14.50 2.78 -11.54
CA PRO A 178 15.04 2.31 -10.27
C PRO A 178 15.60 0.89 -10.39
N ALA A 179 16.70 0.61 -9.70
CA ALA A 179 17.29 -0.73 -9.66
C ALA A 179 16.43 -1.70 -8.83
N LEU A 180 15.84 -2.71 -9.47
CA LEU A 180 14.95 -3.68 -8.82
C LEU A 180 15.70 -4.79 -8.05
N VAL A 181 16.96 -5.04 -8.41
CA VAL A 181 17.82 -6.08 -7.84
C VAL A 181 19.10 -5.44 -7.32
N SER A 182 19.62 -5.94 -6.20
CA SER A 182 20.90 -5.48 -5.68
C SER A 182 22.02 -5.96 -6.59
N ASN A 183 22.90 -5.05 -6.99
CA ASN A 183 24.13 -5.38 -7.71
C ASN A 183 25.33 -5.48 -6.76
N GLY A 184 25.10 -5.64 -5.45
CA GLY A 184 26.14 -5.65 -4.42
C GLY A 184 26.76 -4.27 -4.13
N LYS A 185 26.28 -3.21 -4.80
CA LYS A 185 26.69 -1.83 -4.55
C LYS A 185 26.01 -1.30 -3.29
N GLN A 186 26.75 -0.49 -2.53
CA GLN A 186 26.21 0.25 -1.40
C GLN A 186 25.18 1.29 -1.86
N VAL A 187 24.33 1.71 -0.93
CA VAL A 187 23.41 2.83 -1.13
C VAL A 187 24.23 4.07 -1.54
N PRO A 188 23.82 4.82 -2.59
CA PRO A 188 24.58 5.98 -3.04
C PRO A 188 24.70 7.04 -1.93
N GLU A 189 25.92 7.52 -1.73
CA GLU A 189 26.24 8.66 -0.88
C GLU A 189 26.29 9.94 -1.74
N ILE A 190 25.52 10.94 -1.33
CA ILE A 190 25.33 12.19 -2.04
C ILE A 190 25.95 13.32 -1.22
N ASP A 191 26.78 14.14 -1.86
CA ASP A 191 27.38 15.31 -1.23
C ASP A 191 26.30 16.33 -0.82
N GLY A 192 26.45 16.91 0.37
CA GLY A 192 25.54 17.90 0.92
C GLY A 192 24.74 17.39 2.11
N SER A 193 23.53 17.93 2.28
CA SER A 193 22.64 17.63 3.40
C SER A 193 21.23 17.27 2.94
N VAL A 194 20.51 16.49 3.74
CA VAL A 194 19.07 16.24 3.56
C VAL A 194 18.30 17.56 3.50
N HIS A 195 18.69 18.54 4.31
CA HIS A 195 18.08 19.86 4.31
C HIS A 195 18.19 20.57 2.94
N ASP A 196 19.38 20.58 2.33
CA ASP A 196 19.59 21.18 1.01
C ASP A 196 18.82 20.44 -0.08
N ALA A 197 18.88 19.10 -0.08
CA ALA A 197 18.13 18.26 -1.00
C ALA A 197 16.61 18.49 -0.92
N ASN A 198 16.09 18.81 0.26
CA ASN A 198 14.69 19.17 0.41
C ASN A 198 14.39 20.59 -0.09
N ARG A 199 15.24 21.57 0.24
CA ARG A 199 15.04 22.96 -0.20
C ARG A 199 15.00 23.09 -1.72
N GLU A 200 15.76 22.28 -2.43
CA GLU A 200 15.89 22.32 -3.89
C GLU A 200 14.77 21.59 -4.63
N ALA A 201 14.12 20.62 -3.98
CA ALA A 201 13.10 19.79 -4.60
C ALA A 201 11.74 20.49 -4.67
N LYS A 202 11.14 20.52 -5.86
CA LYS A 202 9.79 21.05 -6.12
C LYS A 202 8.69 20.04 -5.83
N SER A 203 8.96 18.76 -6.05
CA SER A 203 8.07 17.64 -5.74
C SER A 203 8.77 16.65 -4.82
N GLN A 204 8.18 16.41 -3.66
CA GLN A 204 8.71 15.59 -2.58
C GLN A 204 7.73 14.48 -2.21
N ASN A 205 8.08 13.27 -2.60
CA ASN A 205 7.44 12.05 -2.12
C ASN A 205 8.55 11.18 -1.52
N ARG A 206 8.85 11.37 -0.24
CA ARG A 206 10.03 10.77 0.38
C ARG A 206 9.89 10.65 1.89
N MET A 207 10.76 9.87 2.50
CA MET A 207 10.99 9.91 3.94
C MET A 207 12.37 10.45 4.26
N GLU A 208 12.43 11.28 5.29
CA GLU A 208 13.65 11.77 5.92
C GLU A 208 14.00 10.87 7.10
N LEU A 209 15.22 10.34 7.10
CA LEU A 209 15.75 9.48 8.15
C LEU A 209 16.90 10.23 8.83
N MET A 210 16.61 10.81 9.99
CA MET A 210 17.53 11.65 10.77
C MET A 210 17.81 10.96 12.12
N GLY A 211 18.76 10.02 12.12
CA GLY A 211 19.05 9.16 13.28
C GLY A 211 17.86 8.26 13.61
N ILE A 212 17.25 8.44 14.78
CA ILE A 212 16.04 7.69 15.21
C ILE A 212 14.74 8.32 14.70
N LYS A 213 14.79 9.54 14.15
CA LYS A 213 13.60 10.24 13.67
C LYS A 213 13.34 9.90 12.23
N CYS A 214 12.09 9.58 11.94
CA CYS A 214 11.61 9.32 10.59
C CYS A 214 10.44 10.26 10.29
N ARG A 215 10.54 11.05 9.22
CA ARG A 215 9.47 11.94 8.78
C ARG A 215 9.09 11.61 7.35
N THR A 216 7.80 11.42 7.09
CA THR A 216 7.30 11.21 5.73
C THR A 216 6.77 12.53 5.15
N ILE A 217 7.13 12.80 3.89
CA ILE A 217 6.67 13.95 3.10
C ILE A 217 6.09 13.43 1.80
N CYS A 218 4.87 13.87 1.47
CA CYS A 218 4.17 13.50 0.24
C CYS A 218 3.48 14.74 -0.35
N THR A 219 4.02 15.29 -1.43
CA THR A 219 3.45 16.44 -2.17
C THR A 219 2.79 15.95 -3.46
N ILE A 220 1.83 15.05 -3.32
CA ILE A 220 1.19 14.38 -4.47
C ILE A 220 0.20 15.34 -5.13
N ASP A 221 0.55 15.83 -6.32
CA ASP A 221 -0.34 16.62 -7.17
C ASP A 221 -1.30 15.70 -7.97
N GLN A 222 -2.56 16.15 -8.13
CA GLN A 222 -3.62 15.44 -8.86
C GLN A 222 -3.25 15.17 -10.32
N ALA A 223 -2.49 16.07 -10.96
CA ALA A 223 -2.06 15.89 -12.35
C ALA A 223 -0.94 14.83 -12.48
N VAL A 224 0.04 14.86 -11.58
CA VAL A 224 1.24 14.01 -11.62
C VAL A 224 0.89 12.53 -11.42
N ASP A 225 -0.09 12.21 -10.58
CA ASP A 225 -0.56 10.85 -10.33
C ASP A 225 -1.27 10.22 -11.55
N MET A 226 -1.96 11.05 -12.36
CA MET A 226 -2.49 10.64 -13.67
C MET A 226 -1.36 10.43 -14.69
N TYR A 227 -0.39 11.35 -14.77
CA TYR A 227 0.71 11.28 -15.74
C TYR A 227 1.63 10.07 -15.51
N HIS A 228 2.05 9.76 -14.27
CA HIS A 228 2.90 8.59 -14.00
C HIS A 228 2.19 7.26 -14.25
N GLN A 229 0.86 7.22 -14.15
CA GLN A 229 0.08 6.01 -14.44
C GLN A 229 -0.33 5.87 -15.90
N LEU A 230 -0.34 6.96 -16.67
CA LEU A 230 -0.73 6.98 -18.08
C LEU A 230 0.45 6.97 -19.07
N HIS A 231 1.63 7.50 -18.71
CA HIS A 231 2.70 7.79 -19.69
C HIS A 231 3.96 6.92 -19.65
N ILE A 232 3.95 5.76 -19.00
CA ILE A 232 5.13 4.87 -18.96
C ILE A 232 4.80 3.49 -19.59
N LEU A 233 3.86 3.46 -20.53
CA LEU A 233 3.55 2.30 -21.38
C LEU A 233 3.45 2.67 -22.88
N GLN A 234 4.11 3.74 -23.28
CA GLN A 234 4.45 3.99 -24.70
C GLN A 234 5.95 3.80 -24.91
#